data_AF-A0A950PWN9-F1
#
_entry.id   AF-A0A950PWN9-F1
#
_cell.length_a   1.000
_cell.length_b   1.000
_cell.length_c   1.000
_cell.angle_alpha   90.00
_cell.angle_beta   90.00
_cell.angle_gamma   90.00
#
_symmetry.space_group_name_H-M   'P 1'
#
loop_
_entity.id
_entity.type
_entity.pdbx_description
1 polymer ?
#
loop_
_entity_poly.entity_id
_entity_poly.type
_entity_poly.pdbx_seq_one_letter_code
_entity_poly.pdbx_strand_id
1 'polypeptide(L)'
;TRSGVLGAESEGAWIELDFPASPADDPAVEIRELACERQLRAFKPDMAELAEAAARVVYYTAPGDDGFDYADRVFGPKVGIPEDPATGSAHCTLGPVWASRLGKQEMKARQLSARGAEFRVRVAGDRVKIAGQAVTMLRATLGGV
;
A
#
# COMPACT_ATOMS: atom_id res chain seq x y z
N THR A 1 -12.04 13.08 6.36
CA THR A 1 -10.86 12.20 6.47
C THR A 1 -9.77 12.94 7.23
N ARG A 2 -8.83 12.27 7.92
CA ARG A 2 -7.72 12.93 8.66
C ARG A 2 -6.64 13.54 7.75
N SER A 3 -6.79 13.39 6.44
CA SER A 3 -5.79 13.76 5.43
C SER A 3 -5.62 15.26 5.21
N GLY A 4 -6.62 16.09 5.54
CA GLY A 4 -6.61 17.50 5.15
C GLY A 4 -6.60 17.66 3.63
N VAL A 5 -6.00 18.74 3.12
CA VAL A 5 -5.75 18.90 1.68
C VAL A 5 -4.68 17.91 1.26
N LEU A 6 -5.02 17.02 0.32
CA LEU A 6 -4.05 16.11 -0.30
C LEU A 6 -3.22 16.90 -1.30
N GLY A 7 -1.95 17.11 -0.97
CA GLY A 7 -0.95 17.64 -1.89
C GLY A 7 -0.37 16.54 -2.76
N ALA A 8 0.03 16.91 -3.98
CA ALA A 8 0.81 16.06 -4.87
C ALA A 8 1.98 16.88 -5.42
N GLU A 9 3.20 16.37 -5.29
CA GLU A 9 4.41 16.98 -5.85
C GLU A 9 5.00 16.04 -6.89
N SER A 10 5.38 16.57 -8.05
CA SER A 10 6.03 15.80 -9.10
C SER A 10 7.53 16.07 -9.13
N GLU A 11 8.34 15.02 -9.05
CA GLU A 11 9.78 15.05 -9.26
C GLU A 11 10.15 14.07 -10.40
N GLY A 12 10.35 14.62 -11.61
CA GLY A 12 10.56 13.82 -12.80
C GLY A 12 9.36 12.89 -13.08
N ALA A 13 9.59 11.58 -13.10
CA ALA A 13 8.54 10.58 -13.32
C ALA A 13 7.78 10.17 -12.04
N TRP A 14 8.20 10.65 -10.87
CA TRP A 14 7.62 10.29 -9.58
C TRP A 14 6.61 11.34 -9.13
N ILE A 15 5.45 10.88 -8.68
CA ILE A 15 4.43 11.71 -8.05
C ILE A 15 4.37 11.29 -6.59
N GLU A 16 4.73 12.21 -5.70
CA GLU A 16 4.68 12.04 -4.25
C GLU A 16 3.36 12.60 -3.71
N LEU A 17 2.73 11.83 -2.82
CA LEU A 17 1.55 12.18 -2.06
C LEU A 17 1.88 12.17 -0.57
N ASP A 18 1.30 13.10 0.16
CA ASP A 18 1.50 13.22 1.61
C ASP A 18 0.25 12.77 2.38
N PHE A 19 0.40 11.73 3.21
CA PHE A 19 -0.66 11.20 4.04
C PHE A 19 -0.30 11.24 5.54
N PRO A 20 -1.30 11.34 6.43
CA PRO A 20 -1.07 11.03 7.84
C PRO A 20 -0.70 9.55 7.99
N ALA A 21 0.25 9.27 8.88
CA ALA A 21 0.55 7.92 9.31
C ALA A 21 -0.68 7.31 9.98
N SER A 22 -0.94 6.04 9.65
CA SER A 22 -2.01 5.28 10.27
C SER A 22 -1.45 4.47 11.43
N PRO A 23 -2.19 4.37 12.54
CA PRO A 23 -1.82 3.46 13.62
C PRO A 23 -1.80 2.00 13.10
N ALA A 24 -0.85 1.22 13.58
CA ALA A 24 -0.73 -0.20 13.21
C ALA A 24 -1.90 -1.05 13.72
N ASP A 25 -2.63 -0.56 14.74
CA ASP A 25 -3.79 -1.19 15.38
C ASP A 25 -5.13 -0.61 14.89
N ASP A 26 -5.19 -0.02 13.69
CA ASP A 26 -6.46 0.38 13.08
C ASP A 26 -7.39 -0.85 12.95
N PRO A 27 -8.56 -0.88 13.62
CA PRO A 27 -9.46 -2.03 13.57
C PRO A 27 -10.05 -2.30 12.19
N ALA A 28 -9.94 -1.33 11.25
CA ALA A 28 -10.33 -1.53 9.86
C ALA A 28 -9.28 -2.31 9.04
N VAL A 29 -8.08 -2.53 9.56
CA VAL A 29 -6.96 -3.17 8.88
C VAL A 29 -6.47 -4.37 9.69
N GLU A 30 -6.31 -5.51 9.03
CA GLU A 30 -5.61 -6.66 9.60
C GLU A 30 -4.29 -6.86 8.86
N ILE A 31 -3.16 -6.88 9.59
CA ILE A 31 -1.84 -7.16 9.01
C ILE A 31 -1.49 -8.61 9.27
N ARG A 32 -1.22 -9.37 8.20
CA ARG A 32 -0.78 -10.77 8.24
C ARG A 32 0.61 -10.87 7.64
N GLU A 33 1.56 -11.40 8.40
CA GLU A 33 2.96 -11.46 7.97
C GLU A 33 3.33 -12.83 7.41
N LEU A 34 4.08 -12.80 6.31
CA LEU A 34 4.72 -13.96 5.70
C LEU A 34 6.24 -13.82 5.79
N ALA A 35 6.94 -14.95 5.68
CA ALA A 35 8.39 -14.98 5.90
C ALA A 35 9.19 -14.36 4.75
N CYS A 36 8.66 -14.38 3.52
CA CYS A 36 9.36 -13.84 2.35
C CYS A 36 8.41 -13.60 1.17
N GLU A 37 8.90 -12.90 0.14
CA GLU A 37 8.12 -12.63 -1.06
C GLU A 37 7.67 -13.87 -1.82
N ARG A 38 8.48 -14.94 -1.83
CA ARG A 38 8.08 -16.20 -2.46
C ARG A 38 6.76 -16.70 -1.89
N GLN A 39 6.55 -16.55 -0.58
CA GLN A 39 5.27 -16.90 0.04
C GLN A 39 4.16 -15.93 -0.38
N LEU A 40 4.40 -14.62 -0.41
CA LEU A 40 3.41 -13.65 -0.91
C LEU A 40 2.95 -13.95 -2.34
N ARG A 41 3.88 -14.27 -3.24
CA ARG A 41 3.60 -14.58 -4.65
C ARG A 41 2.84 -15.90 -4.82
N ALA A 42 3.21 -16.91 -4.03
CA ALA A 42 2.56 -18.22 -4.05
C ALA A 42 1.25 -18.24 -3.27
N PHE A 43 0.97 -17.21 -2.46
CA PHE A 43 -0.18 -17.16 -1.58
C PHE A 43 -1.47 -17.14 -2.40
N LYS A 44 -2.38 -18.06 -2.07
CA LYS A 44 -3.73 -18.12 -2.63
C LYS A 44 -4.70 -17.80 -1.50
N PRO A 45 -5.25 -16.57 -1.44
CA PRO A 45 -6.19 -16.22 -0.39
C PRO A 45 -7.48 -17.03 -0.53
N ASP A 46 -8.00 -17.52 0.59
CA ASP A 46 -9.40 -17.95 0.65
C ASP A 46 -10.27 -16.71 0.79
N MET A 47 -10.89 -16.29 -0.32
CA MET A 47 -11.70 -15.07 -0.33
C MET A 47 -12.95 -15.18 0.54
N ALA A 48 -13.46 -16.39 0.81
CA ALA A 48 -14.58 -16.57 1.71
C ALA A 48 -14.15 -16.34 3.16
N GLU A 49 -12.99 -16.88 3.56
CA GLU A 49 -12.40 -16.60 4.88
C GLU A 49 -12.11 -15.11 5.06
N LEU A 50 -11.47 -14.47 4.07
CA LEU A 50 -11.17 -13.03 4.13
C LEU A 50 -12.43 -12.15 4.12
N ALA A 51 -13.54 -12.63 3.56
CA ALA A 51 -14.82 -11.92 3.59
C ALA A 51 -15.47 -11.94 4.98
N GLU A 52 -15.08 -12.86 5.87
CA GLU A 52 -15.56 -12.93 7.25
C GLU A 52 -14.67 -12.15 8.23
N ALA A 53 -13.39 -11.93 7.88
CA ALA A 53 -12.38 -11.25 8.72
C ALA A 53 -12.90 -9.94 9.33
N ALA A 54 -12.75 -9.70 10.64
CA ALA A 54 -13.34 -8.53 11.30
C ALA A 54 -12.94 -7.18 10.66
N ALA A 55 -11.70 -7.09 10.17
CA ALA A 55 -11.18 -5.93 9.45
C ALA A 55 -11.86 -5.72 8.08
N ARG A 56 -11.81 -4.49 7.56
CA ARG A 56 -12.35 -4.15 6.24
C ARG A 56 -11.41 -4.58 5.11
N VAL A 57 -10.11 -4.53 5.39
CA VAL A 57 -9.04 -4.90 4.46
C VAL A 57 -7.97 -5.70 5.20
N VAL A 58 -7.35 -6.63 4.50
CA VAL A 58 -6.29 -7.49 5.02
C VAL A 58 -5.02 -7.26 4.19
N TYR A 59 -3.95 -6.87 4.87
CA TYR A 59 -2.64 -6.62 4.27
C TYR A 59 -1.74 -7.81 4.57
N TYR A 60 -1.34 -8.53 3.54
CA TYR A 60 -0.27 -9.51 3.67
C TYR A 60 1.05 -8.81 3.39
N THR A 61 2.05 -8.95 4.26
CA THR A 61 3.36 -8.31 4.07
C THR A 61 4.52 -9.24 4.41
N ALA A 62 5.68 -8.98 3.82
CA ALA A 62 6.91 -9.74 4.05
C ALA A 62 8.15 -8.87 3.78
N PRO A 63 9.35 -9.27 4.26
CA PRO A 63 10.60 -8.64 3.83
C PRO A 63 10.74 -8.68 2.31
N GLY A 64 11.28 -7.60 1.76
CA GLY A 64 11.46 -7.44 0.32
C GLY A 64 12.73 -8.15 -0.18
N ASP A 65 12.69 -8.53 -1.45
CA ASP A 65 13.83 -9.05 -2.21
C ASP A 65 14.26 -8.03 -3.29
N ASP A 66 15.35 -8.29 -4.01
CA ASP A 66 15.76 -7.52 -5.20
C ASP A 66 15.92 -6.00 -4.99
N GLY A 67 16.35 -5.58 -3.80
CA GLY A 67 16.56 -4.17 -3.47
C GLY A 67 15.29 -3.41 -3.03
N PHE A 68 14.19 -4.12 -2.77
CA PHE A 68 13.04 -3.62 -2.01
C PHE A 68 13.22 -3.92 -0.52
N ASP A 69 12.74 -3.01 0.32
CA ASP A 69 12.81 -3.18 1.78
C ASP A 69 11.67 -4.07 2.30
N TYR A 70 10.49 -3.96 1.69
CA TYR A 70 9.35 -4.83 1.98
C TYR A 70 8.42 -4.99 0.79
N ALA A 71 7.56 -6.00 0.87
CA ALA A 71 6.51 -6.24 -0.11
C ALA A 71 5.17 -6.52 0.56
N ASP A 72 4.09 -6.34 -0.20
CA ASP A 72 2.74 -6.58 0.28
C ASP A 72 1.75 -7.07 -0.79
N ARG A 73 0.59 -7.52 -0.34
CA ARG A 73 -0.62 -7.75 -1.13
C ARG A 73 -1.82 -7.31 -0.29
N VAL A 74 -2.80 -6.68 -0.94
CA VAL A 74 -3.94 -6.08 -0.25
C VAL A 74 -5.26 -6.66 -0.76
N PHE A 75 -6.05 -7.19 0.17
CA PHE A 75 -7.34 -7.80 -0.12
C PHE A 75 -8.45 -7.08 0.66
N GLY A 76 -9.58 -6.84 0.02
CA GLY A 76 -10.74 -6.19 0.63
C GLY A 76 -12.06 -6.76 0.14
N PRO A 77 -12.29 -8.09 0.23
CA PRO A 77 -13.50 -8.71 -0.32
C PRO A 77 -14.78 -8.15 0.31
N LYS A 78 -14.75 -7.73 1.59
CA LYS A 78 -15.85 -7.04 2.28
C LYS A 78 -16.29 -5.73 1.61
N VAL A 79 -15.39 -5.09 0.89
CA VAL A 79 -15.66 -3.83 0.17
C VAL A 79 -15.73 -4.06 -1.35
N GLY A 80 -15.88 -5.32 -1.79
CA GLY A 80 -16.01 -5.67 -3.19
C GLY A 80 -14.69 -5.66 -3.98
N ILE A 81 -13.54 -5.65 -3.28
CA ILE A 81 -12.21 -5.65 -3.90
C ILE A 81 -11.55 -6.99 -3.57
N PRO A 82 -11.59 -8.00 -4.45
CA PRO A 82 -10.92 -9.28 -4.21
C PRO A 82 -9.44 -9.06 -3.88
N GLU A 83 -8.72 -8.37 -4.75
CA GLU A 83 -7.35 -7.90 -4.53
C GLU A 83 -7.19 -6.53 -5.20
N ASP A 84 -6.67 -5.55 -4.46
CA ASP A 84 -6.34 -4.25 -5.04
C ASP A 84 -5.01 -4.37 -5.79
N PRO A 85 -4.89 -3.91 -7.05
CA PRO A 85 -3.63 -3.94 -7.76
C PRO A 85 -2.54 -3.03 -7.17
N ALA A 86 -2.88 -1.88 -6.58
CA ALA A 86 -1.92 -0.89 -6.11
C ALA A 86 -2.53 0.05 -5.05
N THR A 87 -2.17 -0.16 -3.79
CA THR A 87 -2.83 0.45 -2.62
C THR A 87 -1.90 1.42 -1.91
N GLY A 88 -1.81 2.66 -2.41
CA GLY A 88 -0.96 3.68 -1.78
C GLY A 88 -1.23 3.82 -0.26
N SER A 89 -2.49 3.89 0.15
CA SER A 89 -2.86 4.06 1.57
C SER A 89 -2.41 2.92 2.49
N ALA A 90 -2.12 1.72 1.97
CA ALA A 90 -1.62 0.62 2.80
C ALA A 90 -0.27 0.98 3.43
N HIS A 91 0.56 1.77 2.73
CA HIS A 91 1.85 2.20 3.23
C HIS A 91 1.77 3.27 4.33
N CYS A 92 0.61 3.89 4.56
CA CYS A 92 0.39 4.70 5.76
C CYS A 92 0.46 3.87 7.04
N THR A 93 0.13 2.58 6.96
CA THR A 93 0.21 1.62 8.06
C THR A 93 1.49 0.78 7.97
N LEU A 94 1.78 0.21 6.80
CA LEU A 94 2.95 -0.66 6.60
C LEU A 94 4.28 0.12 6.68
N GLY A 95 4.30 1.39 6.27
CA GLY A 95 5.47 2.25 6.35
C GLY A 95 6.01 2.34 7.78
N PRO A 96 5.24 2.84 8.77
CA PRO A 96 5.68 2.88 10.16
C PRO A 96 6.09 1.52 10.74
N VAL A 97 5.37 0.45 10.40
CA VAL A 97 5.68 -0.93 10.83
C VAL A 97 7.07 -1.35 10.35
N TRP A 98 7.37 -1.19 9.06
CA TRP A 98 8.66 -1.56 8.48
C TRP A 98 9.78 -0.58 8.86
N ALA A 99 9.48 0.71 8.99
CA ALA A 99 10.44 1.71 9.45
C ALA A 99 10.98 1.37 10.85
N SER A 100 10.08 1.00 11.76
CA SER A 100 10.46 0.57 13.11
C SER A 100 11.30 -0.71 13.11
N ARG A 101 11.03 -1.65 12.20
CA ARG A 101 11.74 -2.94 12.13
C ARG A 101 13.13 -2.82 11.52
N LEU A 102 13.25 -2.02 10.47
CA LEU A 102 14.46 -1.87 9.70
C LEU A 102 15.37 -0.75 10.22
N GLY A 103 14.86 0.12 11.10
CA GLY A 103 15.56 1.31 11.57
C GLY A 103 15.78 2.32 10.43
N LYS A 104 14.86 2.37 9.45
CA LYS A 104 14.94 3.23 8.26
C LYS A 104 13.71 4.12 8.17
N GLN A 105 13.88 5.34 7.69
CA GLN A 105 12.76 6.24 7.41
C GLN A 105 12.39 6.29 5.92
N GLU A 106 13.31 5.93 5.04
CA GLU A 106 13.10 5.86 3.60
C GLU A 106 13.23 4.42 3.14
N MET A 107 12.23 3.95 2.41
CA MET A 107 12.12 2.56 1.97
C MET A 107 11.56 2.46 0.56
N LYS A 108 11.92 1.39 -0.13
CA LYS A 108 11.28 0.95 -1.36
C LYS A 108 10.33 -0.20 -1.04
N ALA A 109 9.08 -0.07 -1.45
CA ALA A 109 8.07 -1.11 -1.28
C ALA A 109 7.57 -1.59 -2.64
N ARG A 110 7.09 -2.84 -2.71
CA ARG A 110 6.37 -3.33 -3.89
C ARG A 110 5.12 -4.12 -3.51
N GLN A 111 4.03 -3.85 -4.21
CA GLN A 111 2.79 -4.61 -4.07
C GLN A 111 2.77 -5.72 -5.14
N LEU A 112 2.73 -6.98 -4.70
CA LEU A 112 2.86 -8.18 -5.53
C LEU A 112 1.51 -8.70 -6.01
N SER A 113 0.64 -7.78 -6.43
CA SER A 113 -0.61 -8.12 -7.12
C SER A 113 -0.33 -8.61 -8.55
N ALA A 114 -1.36 -9.09 -9.25
CA ALA A 114 -1.22 -9.50 -10.65
C ALA A 114 -0.73 -8.36 -11.58
N ARG A 115 -1.08 -7.10 -11.27
CA ARG A 115 -0.61 -5.92 -12.03
C ARG A 115 0.72 -5.38 -11.52
N GLY A 116 0.95 -5.49 -10.21
CA GLY A 116 2.13 -4.97 -9.55
C GLY A 116 2.09 -3.44 -9.36
N ALA A 117 2.80 -2.98 -8.33
CA ALA A 117 3.15 -1.58 -8.16
C ALA A 117 4.42 -1.44 -7.32
N GLU A 118 5.17 -0.36 -7.58
CA GLU A 118 6.36 0.01 -6.81
C GLU A 118 6.15 1.38 -6.17
N PHE A 119 6.63 1.50 -4.94
CA PHE A 119 6.45 2.71 -4.14
C PHE A 119 7.77 3.11 -3.49
N ARG A 120 7.98 4.43 -3.37
CA ARG A 120 8.90 5.01 -2.39
C ARG A 120 8.09 5.44 -1.20
N VAL A 121 8.52 5.05 -0.01
CA VAL A 121 7.82 5.34 1.24
C VAL A 121 8.78 6.05 2.17
N ARG A 122 8.45 7.27 2.57
CA ARG A 122 9.19 8.02 3.59
C ARG A 122 8.29 8.28 4.80
N VAL A 123 8.68 7.74 5.94
CA VAL A 123 8.05 8.01 7.23
C VAL A 123 8.68 9.27 7.83
N ALA A 124 7.85 10.25 8.16
CA ALA A 124 8.25 11.58 8.64
C ALA A 124 7.42 11.95 9.87
N GLY A 125 7.68 11.27 10.99
CA GLY A 125 6.93 11.47 12.23
C GLY A 125 5.52 10.90 12.12
N ASP A 126 4.51 11.76 12.23
CA ASP A 126 3.10 11.40 12.11
C ASP A 126 2.58 11.41 10.66
N ARG A 127 3.49 11.52 9.68
CA ARG A 127 3.17 11.54 8.25
C ARG A 127 3.95 10.50 7.48
N VAL A 128 3.38 10.06 6.36
CA VAL A 128 3.98 9.14 5.40
C VAL A 128 3.85 9.74 4.01
N LYS A 129 5.00 10.00 3.40
CA LYS A 129 5.13 10.41 2.00
C LYS A 129 5.24 9.16 1.14
N ILE A 130 4.39 9.07 0.12
CA ILE A 130 4.27 7.90 -0.75
C ILE A 130 4.40 8.37 -2.17
N ALA A 131 5.44 7.91 -2.87
CA ALA A 131 5.65 8.24 -4.27
C ALA A 131 5.53 7.00 -5.16
N GLY A 132 4.93 7.19 -6.32
CA GLY A 132 4.83 6.19 -7.38
C GLY A 132 5.03 6.82 -8.76
N GLN A 133 5.32 6.00 -9.76
CA GLN A 133 5.32 6.46 -11.16
C GLN A 133 3.93 6.27 -11.77
N ALA A 134 3.55 7.18 -12.66
CA ALA A 134 2.26 7.14 -13.33
C ALA A 134 2.41 7.32 -14.85
N VAL A 135 1.53 6.66 -15.60
CA VAL A 135 1.41 6.81 -17.06
C VAL A 135 -0.02 7.23 -17.37
N THR A 136 -0.18 8.26 -18.22
CA THR A 136 -1.50 8.68 -18.68
C THR A 136 -2.03 7.65 -19.68
N MET A 137 -3.08 6.91 -19.30
CA MET A 137 -3.75 5.95 -20.19
C MET A 137 -4.77 6.62 -21.11
N LEU A 138 -5.54 7.58 -20.59
CA LEU A 138 -6.58 8.29 -21.32
C LEU A 138 -6.65 9.74 -20.84
N ARG A 139 -6.91 10.66 -21.78
CA ARG A 139 -7.27 12.05 -21.50
C ARG A 139 -8.49 12.39 -22.34
N ALA A 140 -9.55 12.86 -21.69
CA ALA A 140 -10.80 13.25 -22.34
C ALA A 140 -11.43 14.45 -21.62
N THR A 141 -12.34 15.15 -22.29
CA THR A 141 -13.17 16.19 -21.69
C THR A 141 -14.57 15.64 -21.49
N LEU A 142 -15.14 15.79 -20.30
CA LEU A 142 -16.54 15.44 -20.06
C LEU A 142 -17.41 16.63 -20.47
N GLY A 143 -18.19 16.48 -21.54
CA GLY A 143 -19.19 17.47 -21.94
C GLY A 143 -20.43 17.39 -21.05
N GLY A 144 -20.93 18.53 -20.57
CA GLY A 144 -22.25 18.62 -19.94
C GLY A 144 -23.34 18.73 -21.00
N VAL A 145 -24.50 18.11 -20.74
CA VAL A 145 -25.78 18.42 -21.38
C VAL A 145 -26.40 19.65 -20.75
#